data_AF-A0A2H0DZ17-F1
#
_entry.id   AF-A0A2H0DZ17-F1
#
_cell.length_a   1.000
_cell.length_b   1.000
_cell.length_c   1.000
_cell.angle_alpha   90.00
_cell.angle_beta   90.00
_cell.angle_gamma   90.00
#
_symmetry.space_group_name_H-M   'P 1'
#
loop_
_entity.id
_entity.type
_entity.pdbx_description
1 polymer ?
#
loop_
_entity_poly.entity_id
_entity_poly.type
_entity_poly.pdbx_seq_one_letter_code
_entity_poly.pdbx_strand_id
1 'polypeptide(L)'
;MYNTNYRNKFTPKKPIKNFSDLDVYQKSHEISVLLCNHILQSTIKPRAKIKISEDKNNKGKITKGSKKKLIDSSHISIEEYVLKGIIPCSLGIPHLIAESHSYRFGSQNDCIILLEKVMVNCNKMVVYLEQIRDLGGSTADVEMIDRCIADYFLLRRKVLNLQRSWSKFMNEKTERVKDVAL
;
A
#
# COMPACT_ATOMS: atom_id res chain seq x y z
N MET A 1 -27.86 -26.45 22.62
CA MET A 1 -27.34 -25.40 23.53
C MET A 1 -26.15 -24.75 22.84
N TYR A 2 -26.25 -23.47 22.46
CA TYR A 2 -25.15 -22.74 21.81
C TYR A 2 -24.23 -22.14 22.88
N ASN A 3 -22.94 -22.49 22.84
CA ASN A 3 -21.94 -22.04 23.80
C ASN A 3 -21.42 -20.63 23.42
N THR A 4 -21.83 -19.62 24.17
CA THR A 4 -21.44 -18.22 23.99
C THR A 4 -20.41 -17.81 25.05
N ASN A 5 -19.16 -18.25 24.95
CA ASN A 5 -18.12 -17.88 25.92
C ASN A 5 -16.72 -17.69 25.31
N TYR A 6 -16.60 -16.84 24.29
CA TYR A 6 -15.31 -16.27 23.89
C TYR A 6 -15.22 -14.80 24.34
N ARG A 7 -15.21 -14.58 25.65
CA ARG A 7 -14.86 -13.27 26.20
C ARG A 7 -13.33 -13.18 26.23
N ASN A 8 -12.74 -12.69 25.14
CA ASN A 8 -11.29 -12.47 25.06
C ASN A 8 -10.83 -11.64 26.27
N LYS A 9 -9.94 -12.23 27.09
CA LYS A 9 -9.38 -11.58 28.28
C LYS A 9 -8.63 -10.33 27.83
N PHE A 10 -9.04 -9.16 28.32
CA PHE A 10 -8.41 -7.89 27.95
C PHE A 10 -6.96 -7.86 28.44
N THR A 11 -6.03 -8.01 27.51
CA THR A 11 -4.61 -7.73 27.74
C THR A 11 -4.33 -6.32 27.22
N PRO A 12 -3.79 -5.41 28.04
CA PRO A 12 -3.49 -4.06 27.60
C PRO A 12 -2.50 -4.12 26.42
N LYS A 13 -2.83 -3.40 25.34
CA LYS A 13 -1.95 -3.32 24.17
C LYS A 13 -0.65 -2.61 24.55
N LYS A 14 0.45 -2.96 23.87
CA LYS A 14 1.74 -2.26 24.04
C LYS A 14 1.56 -0.76 23.81
N PRO A 15 2.20 0.10 24.61
CA PRO A 15 2.15 1.54 24.41
C PRO A 15 2.77 1.92 23.07
N ILE A 16 2.10 2.80 22.34
CA ILE A 16 2.57 3.33 21.05
C ILE A 16 3.57 4.44 21.34
N LYS A 17 4.85 4.19 21.07
CA LYS A 17 5.91 5.20 21.25
C LYS A 17 6.23 5.89 19.92
N ASN A 18 6.24 5.10 18.85
CA ASN A 18 6.74 5.50 17.55
C ASN A 18 5.63 5.36 16.49
N PHE A 19 5.73 6.08 15.38
CA PHE A 19 4.78 5.90 14.26
C PHE A 19 4.82 4.46 13.71
N SER A 20 5.98 3.80 13.79
CA SER A 20 6.18 2.40 13.41
C SER A 20 5.37 1.41 14.24
N ASP A 21 4.91 1.79 15.43
CA ASP A 21 4.09 0.95 16.30
C ASP A 21 2.60 1.03 15.93
N LEU A 22 2.21 1.97 15.06
CA LEU A 22 0.84 2.07 14.59
C LEU A 22 0.52 0.88 13.67
N ASP A 23 -0.52 0.12 14.02
CA ASP A 23 -1.10 -0.94 13.20
C ASP A 23 -1.46 -0.45 11.78
N VAL A 24 -1.96 0.79 11.66
CA VAL A 24 -2.22 1.41 10.34
C VAL A 24 -0.95 1.60 9.52
N TYR A 25 0.17 1.98 10.15
CA TYR A 25 1.44 2.17 9.47
C TYR A 25 1.98 0.83 9.00
N GLN A 26 2.07 -0.15 9.91
CA GLN A 26 2.58 -1.49 9.61
C GLN A 26 1.81 -2.14 8.47
N LYS A 27 0.46 -2.10 8.54
CA LYS A 27 -0.39 -2.68 7.50
C LYS A 27 -0.25 -1.93 6.17
N SER A 28 -0.20 -0.60 6.19
CA SER A 28 0.01 0.17 4.97
C SER A 28 1.35 -0.14 4.30
N HIS A 29 2.41 -0.26 5.09
CA HIS A 29 3.75 -0.53 4.57
C HIS A 29 3.84 -1.95 3.99
N GLU A 30 3.26 -2.95 4.66
CA GLU A 30 3.15 -4.32 4.15
C GLU A 30 2.47 -4.33 2.76
N ILE A 31 1.30 -3.69 2.64
CA ILE A 31 0.55 -3.63 1.38
C ILE A 31 1.38 -2.96 0.29
N SER A 32 2.02 -1.82 0.59
CA SER A 32 2.80 -1.08 -0.39
C SER A 32 4.01 -1.86 -0.90
N VAL A 33 4.75 -2.51 0.00
CA VAL A 33 5.90 -3.34 -0.37
C VAL A 33 5.47 -4.54 -1.21
N LEU A 34 4.39 -5.22 -0.81
CA LEU A 34 3.85 -6.37 -1.54
C LEU A 34 3.46 -5.97 -2.97
N LEU A 35 2.68 -4.89 -3.13
CA LEU A 35 2.22 -4.40 -4.42
C LEU A 35 3.37 -3.92 -5.31
N CYS A 36 4.28 -3.10 -4.78
CA CYS A 36 5.42 -2.60 -5.55
C CYS A 36 6.36 -3.74 -5.97
N ASN A 37 6.61 -4.73 -5.10
CA ASN A 37 7.40 -5.91 -5.48
C ASN A 37 6.72 -6.71 -6.59
N HIS A 38 5.39 -6.85 -6.54
CA HIS A 38 4.65 -7.55 -7.58
C HIS A 38 4.80 -6.85 -8.95
N ILE A 39 4.58 -5.53 -8.97
CA ILE A 39 4.74 -4.68 -10.17
C ILE A 39 6.18 -4.70 -10.70
N LEU A 40 7.18 -4.66 -9.81
CA LEU A 40 8.59 -4.75 -10.23
C LEU A 40 8.89 -6.12 -10.86
N GLN A 41 8.36 -7.20 -10.29
CA GLN A 41 8.56 -8.54 -10.85
C GLN A 41 7.86 -8.74 -12.18
N SER A 42 6.68 -8.14 -12.38
CA SER A 42 5.95 -8.21 -13.66
C SER A 42 6.62 -7.38 -14.75
N THR A 43 7.29 -6.27 -14.39
CA THR A 43 8.01 -5.39 -15.33
C THR A 43 9.44 -5.85 -15.64
N ILE A 44 10.18 -6.45 -14.68
CA ILE A 44 11.59 -6.86 -14.84
C ILE A 44 11.74 -8.24 -15.50
N LYS A 45 10.71 -9.11 -15.49
CA LYS A 45 10.76 -10.41 -16.17
C LYS A 45 10.11 -10.33 -17.57
N PRO A 46 10.83 -9.95 -18.64
CA PRO A 46 10.42 -10.43 -19.95
C PRO A 46 10.66 -11.95 -19.96
N ARG A 47 9.59 -12.75 -20.12
CA ARG A 47 9.59 -14.18 -20.51
C ARG A 47 11.00 -14.80 -20.69
N ALA A 48 11.64 -15.17 -19.59
CA ALA A 48 12.86 -15.97 -19.62
C ALA A 48 12.56 -17.31 -18.95
N LYS A 49 11.80 -18.18 -19.64
CA LYS A 49 12.00 -19.63 -19.46
C LYS A 49 13.22 -20.00 -20.29
N ILE A 50 14.42 -19.68 -19.79
CA ILE A 50 15.63 -20.33 -20.27
C ILE A 50 15.57 -21.74 -19.67
N LYS A 51 15.11 -22.71 -20.46
CA LYS A 51 15.40 -24.11 -20.17
C LYS A 51 16.91 -24.26 -20.38
N ILE A 52 17.67 -24.34 -19.30
CA ILE A 52 19.04 -24.84 -19.37
C ILE A 52 18.91 -26.35 -19.57
N SER A 53 18.91 -26.79 -20.82
CA SER A 53 19.30 -28.16 -21.16
C SER A 53 20.83 -28.18 -21.13
N GLU A 54 21.40 -28.92 -20.19
CA GLU A 54 22.83 -29.18 -20.14
C GLU A 54 23.21 -30.07 -21.33
N ASP A 55 23.79 -29.48 -22.38
CA ASP A 55 24.56 -30.23 -23.38
C ASP A 55 25.97 -29.66 -23.46
N LYS A 56 26.90 -30.41 -22.89
CA LYS A 56 28.34 -30.15 -23.00
C LYS A 56 28.81 -30.60 -24.38
N ASN A 57 29.15 -29.63 -25.24
CA ASN A 57 30.09 -29.68 -26.38
C ASN A 57 29.49 -29.15 -27.69
N ASN A 58 29.78 -27.89 -28.05
CA ASN A 58 30.51 -27.62 -29.30
C ASN A 58 30.97 -26.17 -29.42
N LYS A 59 32.22 -26.01 -29.88
CA LYS A 59 32.81 -24.74 -30.32
C LYS A 59 32.34 -24.44 -31.74
N GLY A 60 31.85 -23.22 -32.00
CA GLY A 60 31.77 -22.74 -33.37
C GLY A 60 30.81 -21.58 -33.64
N LYS A 61 31.39 -20.50 -34.15
CA LYS A 61 30.79 -19.44 -35.01
C LYS A 61 29.83 -18.43 -34.38
N ILE A 62 30.31 -17.19 -34.44
CA ILE A 62 29.54 -15.95 -34.36
C ILE A 62 28.60 -15.88 -35.58
N THR A 63 27.29 -15.77 -35.35
CA THR A 63 26.35 -15.26 -36.35
C THR A 63 25.47 -14.16 -35.73
N LYS A 64 25.79 -12.93 -36.17
CA LYS A 64 24.95 -11.76 -36.43
C LYS A 64 23.53 -11.75 -35.83
N GLY A 65 23.29 -10.71 -35.04
CA GLY A 65 22.09 -9.88 -35.15
C GLY A 65 20.84 -10.39 -34.45
N SER A 66 20.69 -10.04 -33.17
CA SER A 66 19.36 -9.85 -32.59
C SER A 66 19.18 -8.36 -32.39
N LYS A 67 18.43 -7.74 -33.32
CA LYS A 67 18.05 -6.33 -33.31
C LYS A 67 17.61 -5.93 -31.90
N LYS A 68 18.36 -5.02 -31.27
CA LYS A 68 17.83 -4.17 -30.22
C LYS A 68 16.62 -3.49 -30.86
N LYS A 69 15.42 -3.95 -30.54
CA LYS A 69 14.18 -3.31 -30.98
C LYS A 69 14.27 -1.90 -30.41
N LEU A 70 14.56 -0.91 -31.24
CA LEU A 70 14.34 0.49 -30.91
C LEU A 70 12.85 0.56 -30.61
N ILE A 71 12.52 0.66 -29.32
CA ILE A 71 11.17 0.88 -28.86
C ILE A 71 10.88 2.33 -29.28
N ASP A 72 9.98 2.47 -30.25
CA ASP A 72 9.37 3.73 -30.64
C ASP A 72 8.86 4.44 -29.37
N SER A 73 9.47 5.59 -29.08
CA SER A 73 9.41 6.30 -27.80
C SER A 73 8.15 7.15 -27.61
N SER A 74 7.01 6.76 -28.19
CA SER A 74 5.84 7.66 -28.29
C SER A 74 4.52 7.09 -27.77
N HIS A 75 4.41 5.77 -27.53
CA HIS A 75 3.18 5.16 -27.01
C HIS A 75 3.43 4.42 -25.69
N ILE A 76 3.17 5.11 -24.57
CA ILE A 76 2.98 4.48 -23.25
C ILE A 76 1.76 3.56 -23.36
N SER A 77 1.89 2.29 -22.98
CA SER A 77 0.72 1.41 -22.90
C SER A 77 -0.25 1.94 -21.83
N ILE A 78 -1.57 1.74 -22.02
CA ILE A 78 -2.58 2.16 -21.05
C ILE A 78 -2.26 1.57 -19.66
N GLU A 79 -1.78 0.33 -19.62
CA GLU A 79 -1.30 -0.35 -18.41
C GLU A 79 -0.12 0.40 -17.76
N GLU A 80 0.89 0.80 -18.53
CA GLU A 80 2.04 1.56 -18.00
C GLU A 80 1.63 2.93 -17.47
N TYR A 81 0.62 3.58 -18.07
CA TYR A 81 0.08 4.83 -17.54
C TYR A 81 -0.57 4.63 -16.16
N VAL A 82 -1.34 3.56 -15.98
CA VAL A 82 -1.96 3.21 -14.68
C VAL A 82 -0.88 2.85 -13.66
N LEU A 83 0.14 2.07 -14.03
CA LEU A 83 1.26 1.70 -13.16
C LEU A 83 2.05 2.91 -12.63
N LYS A 84 2.22 3.96 -13.45
CA LYS A 84 2.83 5.23 -13.03
C LYS A 84 2.04 5.94 -11.93
N GLY A 85 0.73 5.69 -11.84
CA GLY A 85 -0.13 6.18 -10.75
C GLY A 85 -0.05 5.34 -9.49
N ILE A 86 0.08 4.01 -9.62
CA ILE A 86 0.07 3.07 -8.49
C ILE A 86 1.26 3.29 -7.55
N ILE A 87 2.49 3.30 -8.07
CA ILE A 87 3.71 3.36 -7.26
C ILE A 87 3.74 4.58 -6.31
N PRO A 88 3.58 5.83 -6.79
CA PRO A 88 3.59 6.99 -5.90
C PRO A 88 2.39 7.01 -4.94
N CYS A 89 1.23 6.49 -5.35
CA CYS A 89 0.05 6.45 -4.49
C CYS A 89 0.24 5.43 -3.35
N SER A 90 0.69 4.23 -3.68
CA SER A 90 0.92 3.14 -2.74
C SER A 90 2.00 3.48 -1.72
N LEU A 91 3.16 3.98 -2.17
CA LEU A 91 4.24 4.38 -1.27
C LEU A 91 3.94 5.68 -0.51
N GLY A 92 3.06 6.54 -1.03
CA GLY A 92 2.65 7.78 -0.36
C GLY A 92 1.81 7.56 0.89
N ILE A 93 1.03 6.48 0.95
CA ILE A 93 0.16 6.16 2.11
C ILE A 93 0.95 6.02 3.42
N PRO A 94 1.98 5.15 3.54
CA PRO A 94 2.76 5.05 4.76
C PRO A 94 3.50 6.34 5.12
N HIS A 95 3.94 7.14 4.13
CA HIS A 95 4.54 8.45 4.37
C HIS A 95 3.55 9.42 5.02
N LEU A 96 2.33 9.53 4.49
CA LEU A 96 1.29 10.39 5.05
C LEU A 96 0.91 9.98 6.48
N ILE A 97 0.92 8.68 6.81
CA ILE A 97 0.67 8.21 8.18
C ILE A 97 1.80 8.66 9.13
N ALA A 98 3.06 8.52 8.72
CA ALA A 98 4.21 8.95 9.50
C ALA A 98 4.24 10.49 9.69
N GLU A 99 3.88 11.21 8.63
CA GLU A 99 3.75 12.67 8.64
C GLU A 99 2.63 13.10 9.60
N SER A 100 1.44 12.51 9.47
CA SER A 100 0.29 12.76 10.38
C SER A 100 0.66 12.52 11.85
N HIS A 101 1.37 11.42 12.13
CA HIS A 101 1.85 11.13 13.48
C HIS A 101 2.76 12.24 14.03
N SER A 102 3.57 12.90 13.20
CA SER A 102 4.43 14.02 13.62
C SER A 102 3.62 15.26 14.00
N TYR A 103 2.50 15.52 13.32
CA TYR A 103 1.64 16.67 13.58
C TYR A 103 0.68 16.49 14.77
N ARG A 104 0.50 15.27 15.29
CA ARG A 104 -0.53 14.93 16.30
C ARG A 104 -0.50 15.78 17.58
N PHE A 105 0.67 16.32 17.94
CA PHE A 105 0.84 17.14 19.16
C PHE A 105 0.96 18.64 18.90
N GLY A 106 1.39 19.03 17.69
CA GLY A 106 1.62 20.42 17.31
C GLY A 106 0.41 21.02 16.60
N SER A 107 0.23 20.66 15.32
CA SER A 107 -0.89 21.13 14.49
C SER A 107 -1.94 20.03 14.32
N GLN A 108 -2.87 19.97 15.27
CA GLN A 108 -3.83 18.88 15.39
C GLN A 108 -4.80 18.78 14.20
N ASN A 109 -5.17 19.91 13.59
CA ASN A 109 -6.00 19.92 12.39
C ASN A 109 -5.25 19.31 11.19
N ASP A 110 -3.97 19.65 11.01
CA ASP A 110 -3.15 19.11 9.92
C ASP A 110 -2.98 17.59 10.05
N CYS A 111 -2.84 17.09 11.27
CA CYS A 111 -2.80 15.67 11.56
C CYS A 111 -4.05 14.95 11.02
N ILE A 112 -5.25 15.51 11.25
CA ILE A 112 -6.51 14.92 10.79
C ILE A 112 -6.65 15.01 9.26
N ILE A 113 -6.32 16.16 8.67
CA ILE A 113 -6.32 16.36 7.22
C ILE A 113 -5.41 15.34 6.51
N LEU A 114 -4.24 15.05 7.09
CA LEU A 114 -3.34 14.03 6.56
C LEU A 114 -3.95 12.63 6.63
N LEU A 115 -4.66 12.26 7.72
CA LEU A 115 -5.38 10.98 7.80
C LEU A 115 -6.53 10.91 6.79
N GLU A 116 -7.21 12.01 6.51
CA GLU A 116 -8.22 12.07 5.44
C GLU A 116 -7.60 11.85 4.07
N LYS A 117 -6.44 12.46 3.81
CA LYS A 117 -5.66 12.24 2.59
C LYS A 117 -5.21 10.77 2.45
N VAL A 118 -4.86 10.10 3.56
CA VAL A 118 -4.59 8.65 3.58
C VAL A 118 -5.82 7.87 3.10
N MET A 119 -7.02 8.20 3.60
CA MET A 119 -8.25 7.51 3.19
C MET A 119 -8.60 7.77 1.72
N VAL A 120 -8.40 9.00 1.23
CA VAL A 120 -8.54 9.34 -0.19
C VAL A 120 -7.59 8.50 -1.04
N ASN A 121 -6.32 8.37 -0.64
CA ASN A 121 -5.36 7.54 -1.35
C ASN A 121 -5.69 6.05 -1.30
N CYS A 122 -6.29 5.54 -0.20
CA CYS A 122 -6.78 4.16 -0.16
C CYS A 122 -7.86 3.93 -1.22
N ASN A 123 -8.82 4.85 -1.36
CA ASN A 123 -9.85 4.75 -2.40
C ASN A 123 -9.24 4.86 -3.81
N LYS A 124 -8.29 5.78 -4.00
CA LYS A 124 -7.58 5.95 -5.27
C LYS A 124 -6.80 4.68 -5.66
N MET A 125 -6.19 4.01 -4.68
CA MET A 125 -5.54 2.72 -4.88
C MET A 125 -6.52 1.63 -5.32
N VAL A 126 -7.70 1.55 -4.72
CA VAL A 126 -8.74 0.61 -5.16
C VAL A 126 -9.09 0.83 -6.64
N VAL A 127 -9.31 2.08 -7.05
CA VAL A 127 -9.61 2.41 -8.46
C VAL A 127 -8.48 1.96 -9.39
N TYR A 128 -7.22 2.25 -9.05
CA TYR A 128 -6.08 1.79 -9.86
C TYR A 128 -5.99 0.26 -9.95
N LEU A 129 -6.27 -0.43 -8.84
CA LEU A 129 -6.25 -1.88 -8.78
C LEU A 129 -7.37 -2.51 -9.62
N GLU A 130 -8.58 -1.97 -9.57
CA GLU A 130 -9.69 -2.39 -10.43
C GLU A 130 -9.34 -2.18 -11.91
N GLN A 131 -8.74 -1.03 -12.26
CA GLN A 131 -8.31 -0.75 -13.62
C GLN A 131 -7.29 -1.77 -14.13
N ILE A 132 -6.24 -2.11 -13.36
CA ILE A 132 -5.27 -3.11 -13.83
C ILE A 132 -5.87 -4.52 -13.90
N ARG A 133 -6.79 -4.87 -12.99
CA ARG A 133 -7.47 -6.16 -12.98
C ARG A 133 -8.32 -6.32 -14.24
N ASP A 134 -9.08 -5.28 -14.59
CA ASP A 134 -10.04 -5.32 -15.68
C ASP A 134 -9.37 -5.13 -17.06
N LEU A 135 -8.21 -4.45 -17.10
CA LEU A 135 -7.38 -4.31 -18.30
C LEU A 135 -6.43 -5.50 -18.55
N GLY A 136 -6.11 -6.29 -17.52
CA GLY A 136 -5.11 -7.36 -17.55
C GLY A 136 -5.64 -8.70 -18.07
N GLY A 137 -5.10 -9.18 -19.20
CA GLY A 137 -5.50 -10.45 -19.84
C GLY A 137 -4.88 -11.75 -19.28
N SER A 138 -4.36 -11.76 -18.04
CA SER A 138 -3.72 -12.93 -17.44
C SER A 138 -4.37 -13.28 -16.11
N THR A 139 -4.87 -14.51 -15.98
CA THR A 139 -5.52 -15.07 -14.78
C THR A 139 -4.59 -15.20 -13.56
N ALA A 140 -3.30 -14.89 -13.71
CA ALA A 140 -2.35 -14.73 -12.61
C ALA A 140 -2.05 -13.24 -12.41
N ASP A 141 -2.86 -12.63 -11.54
CA ASP A 141 -2.61 -11.51 -10.61
C ASP A 141 -3.94 -11.04 -9.99
N VAL A 142 -5.08 -11.46 -10.57
CA VAL A 142 -6.44 -11.10 -10.12
C VAL A 142 -6.65 -11.39 -8.63
N GLU A 143 -6.25 -12.56 -8.14
CA GLU A 143 -6.39 -12.93 -6.72
C GLU A 143 -5.58 -12.01 -5.79
N MET A 144 -4.35 -11.68 -6.19
CA MET A 144 -3.49 -10.77 -5.44
C MET A 144 -4.05 -9.35 -5.45
N ILE A 145 -4.55 -8.89 -6.61
CA ILE A 145 -5.18 -7.59 -6.77
C ILE A 145 -6.44 -7.49 -5.90
N ASP A 146 -7.32 -8.49 -5.94
CA ASP A 146 -8.53 -8.53 -5.11
C ASP A 146 -8.19 -8.55 -3.62
N ARG A 147 -7.14 -9.27 -3.23
CA ARG A 147 -6.59 -9.22 -1.86
C ARG A 147 -6.11 -7.82 -1.51
N CYS A 148 -5.37 -7.14 -2.39
CA CYS A 148 -4.92 -5.77 -2.17
C CYS A 148 -6.08 -4.78 -2.06
N ILE A 149 -7.13 -4.93 -2.87
CA ILE A 149 -8.36 -4.14 -2.78
C ILE A 149 -9.00 -4.30 -1.40
N ALA A 150 -9.17 -5.53 -0.93
CA ALA A 150 -9.71 -5.83 0.39
C ALA A 150 -8.84 -5.22 1.51
N ASP A 151 -7.51 -5.36 1.39
CA ASP A 151 -6.55 -4.80 2.34
C ASP A 151 -6.59 -3.26 2.40
N TYR A 152 -6.78 -2.56 1.27
CA TYR A 152 -6.95 -1.10 1.25
C TYR A 152 -8.27 -0.64 1.89
N PHE A 153 -9.38 -1.41 1.73
CA PHE A 153 -10.62 -1.12 2.45
C PHE A 153 -10.47 -1.29 3.97
N LEU A 154 -9.79 -2.37 4.39
CA LEU A 154 -9.48 -2.61 5.80
C LEU A 154 -8.58 -1.51 6.38
N LEU A 155 -7.55 -1.11 5.63
CA LEU A 155 -6.65 -0.03 6.01
C LEU A 155 -7.42 1.28 6.19
N ARG A 156 -8.27 1.66 5.22
CA ARG A 156 -9.12 2.85 5.33
C ARG A 156 -9.97 2.85 6.60
N ARG A 157 -10.58 1.70 6.93
CA ARG A 157 -11.38 1.56 8.17
C ARG A 157 -10.52 1.73 9.43
N LYS A 158 -9.32 1.15 9.46
CA LYS A 158 -8.37 1.31 10.58
C LYS A 158 -7.93 2.77 10.73
N VAL A 159 -7.68 3.47 9.62
CA VAL A 159 -7.33 4.90 9.61
C VAL A 159 -8.48 5.77 10.12
N LEU A 160 -9.73 5.50 9.72
CA LEU A 160 -10.90 6.19 10.26
C LEU A 160 -11.03 6.00 11.78
N ASN A 161 -10.78 4.78 12.28
CA ASN A 161 -10.80 4.51 13.71
C ASN A 161 -9.67 5.24 14.45
N LEU A 162 -8.48 5.33 13.84
CA LEU A 162 -7.36 6.12 14.37
C LEU A 162 -7.73 7.61 14.43
N GLN A 163 -8.28 8.16 13.34
CA GLN A 163 -8.75 9.54 13.27
C GLN A 163 -9.73 9.84 14.40
N ARG A 164 -10.77 9.01 14.55
CA ARG A 164 -11.76 9.14 15.64
C ARG A 164 -11.11 9.07 17.03
N SER A 165 -10.17 8.15 17.22
CA SER A 165 -9.46 8.02 18.48
C SER A 165 -8.65 9.28 18.81
N TRP A 166 -7.93 9.83 17.82
CA TRP A 166 -7.12 11.03 17.99
C TRP A 166 -7.99 12.26 18.22
N SER A 167 -9.05 12.45 17.43
CA SER A 167 -10.02 13.53 17.62
C SER A 167 -10.63 13.53 19.03
N LYS A 168 -10.95 12.35 19.58
CA LYS A 168 -11.44 12.24 20.96
C LYS A 168 -10.42 12.76 21.98
N PHE A 169 -9.17 12.30 21.90
CA PHE A 169 -8.11 12.78 22.81
C PHE A 169 -7.83 14.27 22.66
N MET A 170 -7.96 14.81 21.45
CA MET A 170 -7.78 16.25 21.16
C MET A 170 -8.90 17.08 21.81
N ASN A 171 -10.16 16.62 21.73
CA ASN A 171 -11.29 17.27 22.39
C ASN A 171 -11.15 17.25 23.92
N GLU A 172 -10.82 16.10 24.51
CA GLU A 172 -10.58 15.98 25.95
C GLU A 172 -9.44 16.89 26.44
N LYS A 173 -8.37 17.05 25.66
CA LYS A 173 -7.28 17.99 25.98
C LYS A 173 -7.78 19.44 25.94
N THR A 174 -8.64 19.77 24.98
CA THR A 174 -9.19 21.12 24.82
C THR A 174 -10.12 21.50 25.97
N GLU A 175 -10.96 20.57 26.44
CA GLU A 175 -11.84 20.78 27.60
C GLU A 175 -11.04 21.00 28.89
N ARG A 176 -10.05 20.15 29.18
CA ARG A 176 -9.18 20.32 30.38
C ARG A 176 -8.45 21.66 30.43
N VAL A 177 -8.05 22.22 29.28
CA VAL A 177 -7.37 23.52 29.25
C VAL A 177 -8.34 24.65 29.61
N LYS A 178 -9.63 24.53 29.27
CA LYS A 178 -10.67 25.50 29.65
C LYS A 178 -10.98 25.45 31.14
N ASP A 179 -11.02 24.26 31.73
CA ASP A 179 -11.32 24.06 33.16
C ASP A 179 -10.23 24.62 34.09
N VAL A 180 -8.99 24.72 33.61
CA VAL A 180 -7.84 25.28 34.38
C VAL A 180 -7.73 26.80 34.22
N ALA A 181 -8.42 27.39 33.25
CA ALA A 181 -8.38 28.82 32.96
C ALA A 181 -9.52 29.63 33.64
N LEU A 182 -10.37 28.96 34.43
CA LEU A 182 -11.44 29.52 35.27
C LEU A 182 -11.04 29.45 36.75
#